data_AF-A0A534JZR8-F1
#
_entry.id   AF-A0A534JZR8-F1
#
_cell.length_a   1.000
_cell.length_b   1.000
_cell.length_c   1.000
_cell.angle_alpha   90.00
_cell.angle_beta   90.00
_cell.angle_gamma   90.00
#
_symmetry.space_group_name_H-M   'P 1'
#
loop_
_entity.id
_entity.type
_entity.pdbx_description
1 polymer ?
#
loop_
_entity_poly.entity_id
_entity_poly.type
_entity_poly.pdbx_seq_one_letter_code
_entity_poly.pdbx_strand_id
1 'polypeptide(L)'
;MAHRPHPAAMRDVLDLVAKHDDWRLHRTINLIPSENVTSPEVRAILASDLGHRYTLPWGKEWHGYLVENSYRGTRYLDEIEALGERLARDVFRARHATLKPMSGHLAGMLVLSALCSRGDRILVLDSRVGGYDGYMPDYLPRMLGLEVEFLPFD
;
A
#
# COMPACT_ATOMS: atom_id res chain seq x y z
N MET A 1 8.54 -25.90 20.13
CA MET A 1 9.82 -26.12 19.44
C MET A 1 9.99 -25.04 18.39
N ALA A 2 10.75 -23.98 18.68
CA ALA A 2 11.02 -22.94 17.69
C ALA A 2 11.98 -23.50 16.64
N HIS A 3 11.51 -23.64 15.40
CA HIS A 3 12.34 -24.02 14.26
C HIS A 3 13.40 -22.92 14.10
N ARG A 4 14.65 -23.19 14.48
CA ARG A 4 15.74 -22.23 14.23
C ARG A 4 15.81 -22.04 12.70
N PRO A 5 15.84 -20.80 12.20
CA PRO A 5 16.08 -20.57 10.77
C PRO A 5 17.42 -21.22 10.41
N HIS A 6 17.44 -21.98 9.31
CA HIS A 6 18.64 -22.68 8.88
C HIS A 6 19.73 -21.63 8.56
N PRO A 7 20.81 -21.51 9.36
CA PRO A 7 21.72 -20.36 9.23
C PRO A 7 22.39 -20.24 7.86
N ALA A 8 22.49 -21.35 7.12
CA ALA A 8 22.94 -21.33 5.73
C ALA A 8 21.93 -20.67 4.78
N ALA A 9 20.63 -20.98 4.90
CA ALA A 9 19.61 -20.44 4.02
C ALA A 9 19.45 -18.91 4.17
N MET A 10 19.59 -18.38 5.40
CA MET A 10 19.58 -16.92 5.61
C MET A 10 20.77 -16.24 4.94
N ARG A 11 21.97 -16.84 5.02
CA ARG A 11 23.15 -16.31 4.30
C ARG A 11 22.93 -16.30 2.80
N ASP A 12 22.39 -17.39 2.25
CA ASP A 12 22.12 -17.47 0.80
C ASP A 12 21.13 -16.38 0.36
N VAL A 13 20.09 -16.11 1.15
CA VAL A 13 19.14 -15.01 0.88
C VAL A 13 19.84 -13.66 0.93
N LEU A 14 20.66 -13.39 1.95
CA LEU A 14 21.40 -12.13 2.05
C LEU A 14 22.38 -11.93 0.88
N ASP A 15 23.05 -13.00 0.45
CA ASP A 15 23.94 -12.97 -0.71
C ASP A 15 23.16 -12.68 -2.01
N LEU A 16 21.96 -13.24 -2.18
CA LEU A 16 21.10 -12.95 -3.32
C LEU A 16 20.58 -11.52 -3.32
N VAL A 17 20.19 -10.99 -2.15
CA VAL A 17 19.77 -9.59 -1.99
C VAL A 17 20.92 -8.65 -2.35
N ALA A 18 22.13 -8.90 -1.85
CA ALA A 18 23.30 -8.08 -2.17
C ALA A 18 23.64 -8.09 -3.67
N LYS A 19 23.56 -9.26 -4.33
CA LYS A 19 23.73 -9.39 -5.77
C LYS A 19 22.65 -8.64 -6.56
N HIS A 20 21.40 -8.70 -6.10
CA HIS A 20 20.29 -7.97 -6.70
C HIS A 20 20.50 -6.46 -6.63
N ASP A 21 20.87 -5.94 -5.45
CA ASP A 21 21.09 -4.50 -5.25
C ASP A 21 22.25 -3.98 -6.11
N ASP A 22 23.39 -4.68 -6.14
CA ASP A 22 24.51 -4.32 -7.02
C ASP A 22 24.10 -4.32 -8.50
N TRP A 23 23.36 -5.35 -8.94
CA TRP A 23 22.88 -5.42 -10.30
C TRP A 23 21.92 -4.28 -10.66
N ARG A 24 20.89 -4.04 -9.84
CA ARG A 24 19.80 -3.10 -10.12
C ARG A 24 20.15 -1.64 -9.88
N LEU A 25 21.03 -1.35 -8.92
CA LEU A 25 21.41 0.01 -8.56
C LEU A 25 22.64 0.51 -9.32
N HIS A 26 23.53 -0.40 -9.76
CA HIS A 26 24.84 0.01 -10.32
C HIS A 26 25.12 -0.49 -11.73
N ARG A 27 24.47 -1.56 -12.18
CA ARG A 27 24.78 -2.23 -13.45
C ARG A 27 23.63 -2.27 -14.44
N THR A 28 22.48 -1.71 -14.08
CA THR A 28 21.25 -1.75 -14.89
C THR A 28 20.73 -0.35 -15.13
N ILE A 29 20.33 -0.08 -16.37
CA ILE A 29 19.47 1.06 -16.69
C ILE A 29 18.03 0.58 -16.51
N ASN A 30 17.35 1.07 -15.48
CA ASN A 30 16.00 0.63 -15.14
C ASN A 30 14.97 1.37 -16.02
N LEU A 31 14.30 0.63 -16.91
CA LEU A 31 13.37 1.18 -17.92
C LEU A 31 11.91 0.78 -17.70
N ILE A 32 11.58 0.13 -16.59
CA ILE A 32 10.19 -0.17 -16.24
C ILE A 32 9.55 1.14 -15.75
N PRO A 33 8.50 1.67 -16.41
CA PRO A 33 7.99 3.01 -16.13
C PRO A 33 7.41 3.21 -14.72
N SER A 34 7.02 2.13 -14.06
CA SER A 34 6.42 2.15 -12.71
C SER A 34 7.44 1.95 -11.59
N GLU A 35 8.71 1.67 -11.90
CA GLU A 35 9.75 1.44 -10.91
C GLU A 35 10.51 2.73 -10.57
N ASN A 36 11.11 2.75 -9.38
CA ASN A 36 11.93 3.86 -8.94
C ASN A 36 13.00 3.40 -7.92
N VAL A 37 14.02 4.23 -7.69
CA VAL A 37 15.04 4.03 -6.64
C VAL A 37 14.73 4.96 -5.47
N THR A 38 14.38 4.38 -4.32
CA THR A 38 14.09 5.14 -3.10
C THR A 38 15.36 5.72 -2.46
N SER A 39 15.21 6.73 -1.61
CA SER A 39 16.35 7.30 -0.89
C SER A 39 16.84 6.37 0.25
N PRO A 40 18.09 6.50 0.71
CA PRO A 40 18.58 5.75 1.87
C PRO A 40 17.72 5.92 3.13
N GLU A 41 17.18 7.11 3.37
CA GLU A 41 16.33 7.42 4.52
C GLU A 41 15.00 6.65 4.46
N VAL A 42 14.37 6.60 3.28
CA VAL A 42 13.14 5.81 3.07
C VAL A 42 13.40 4.34 3.35
N ARG A 43 14.51 3.78 2.85
CA ARG A 43 14.90 2.39 3.11
C ARG A 43 15.14 2.12 4.60
N ALA A 44 15.82 3.03 5.30
CA ALA A 44 16.07 2.90 6.73
C ALA A 44 14.78 2.91 7.56
N ILE A 45 13.81 3.76 7.19
CA ILE A 45 12.49 3.80 7.85
C ILE A 45 11.73 2.49 7.62
N LEU A 46 11.72 1.96 6.38
CA LEU A 46 11.05 0.70 6.04
C LEU A 46 11.64 -0.51 6.79
N ALA A 47 12.94 -0.50 7.07
CA ALA A 47 13.62 -1.55 7.84
C ALA A 47 13.56 -1.35 9.36
N SER A 48 12.92 -0.27 9.84
CA SER A 48 12.85 0.05 11.26
C SER A 48 11.83 -0.81 12.02
N ASP A 49 11.89 -0.72 13.35
CA ASP A 49 10.98 -1.42 14.26
C ASP A 49 9.48 -1.07 14.05
N LEU A 50 9.17 0.02 13.33
CA LEU A 50 7.79 0.42 13.01
C LEU A 50 7.01 -0.72 12.35
N GLY A 51 7.64 -1.50 11.46
CA GLY A 51 7.02 -2.64 10.77
C GLY A 51 6.64 -3.81 11.69
N HIS A 52 7.01 -3.77 12.97
CA HIS A 52 6.73 -4.81 13.96
C HIS A 52 5.64 -4.41 14.97
N ARG A 53 5.06 -3.21 14.83
CA ARG A 53 4.08 -2.67 15.78
C ARG A 53 2.68 -2.68 15.17
N TYR A 54 1.73 -3.24 15.91
CA TYR A 54 0.32 -3.15 15.56
C TYR A 54 -0.22 -1.76 15.90
N THR A 55 -1.07 -1.25 15.01
CA THR A 55 -1.85 -0.04 15.22
C THR A 55 -3.24 -0.24 14.65
N LEU A 56 -4.25 0.28 15.34
CA LEU A 56 -5.62 0.32 14.89
C LEU A 56 -6.26 1.56 15.52
N PRO A 57 -6.14 2.73 14.87
CA PRO A 57 -6.87 3.91 15.28
C PRO A 57 -8.36 3.59 15.39
N TRP A 58 -8.92 3.78 16.57
CA TRP A 58 -10.29 3.34 16.91
C TRP A 58 -11.19 4.54 17.17
N GLY A 59 -10.74 5.48 18.01
CA GLY A 59 -11.45 6.74 18.28
C GLY A 59 -12.86 6.58 18.87
N LYS A 60 -13.15 5.49 19.60
CA LYS A 60 -14.46 5.25 20.22
C LYS A 60 -14.35 5.09 21.72
N GLU A 61 -15.45 5.36 22.43
CA GLU A 61 -15.55 5.00 23.84
C GLU A 61 -15.59 3.49 24.04
N TRP A 62 -14.88 3.04 25.07
CA TRP A 62 -14.87 1.66 25.55
C TRP A 62 -14.94 1.68 27.08
N HIS A 63 -16.00 1.10 27.65
CA HIS A 63 -16.30 1.16 29.09
C HIS A 63 -16.25 2.58 29.70
N GLY A 64 -16.72 3.59 28.98
CA GLY A 64 -16.75 4.99 29.45
C GLY A 64 -15.42 5.74 29.34
N TYR A 65 -14.43 5.18 28.65
CA TYR A 65 -13.16 5.85 28.35
C TYR A 65 -13.01 6.01 26.85
N LEU A 66 -12.59 7.20 26.41
CA LEU A 66 -12.20 7.40 25.01
C LEU A 66 -10.92 6.59 24.73
N VAL A 67 -11.01 5.67 23.77
CA VAL A 67 -9.88 4.88 23.29
C VAL A 67 -9.52 5.35 21.89
N GLU A 68 -8.44 6.13 21.81
CA GLU A 68 -7.94 6.67 20.54
C GLU A 68 -7.39 5.56 19.63
N ASN A 69 -6.65 4.61 20.18
CA ASN A 69 -6.08 3.46 19.46
C ASN A 69 -6.34 2.16 20.23
N SER A 70 -6.74 1.09 19.53
CA SER A 70 -6.98 -0.22 20.15
C SER A 70 -5.69 -0.89 20.65
N TYR A 71 -4.54 -0.51 20.08
CA TYR A 71 -3.22 -0.97 20.53
C TYR A 71 -2.53 0.12 21.36
N ARG A 72 -1.70 -0.30 22.32
CA ARG A 72 -0.89 0.61 23.15
C ARG A 72 0.51 0.77 22.57
N GLY A 73 1.21 1.84 22.94
CA GLY A 73 2.57 2.09 22.50
C GLY A 73 2.68 2.67 21.08
N THR A 74 1.60 3.26 20.56
CA THR A 74 1.51 3.78 19.18
C THR A 74 1.89 5.24 19.03
N ARG A 75 2.25 5.94 20.12
CA ARG A 75 2.46 7.40 20.17
C ARG A 75 3.16 7.97 18.92
N TYR A 76 4.32 7.43 18.57
CA TYR A 76 5.08 7.94 17.42
C TYR A 76 4.54 7.47 16.07
N LEU A 77 3.87 6.32 15.99
CA LEU A 77 3.18 5.90 14.75
C LEU A 77 2.05 6.86 14.41
N ASP A 78 1.25 7.24 15.41
CA ASP A 78 0.12 8.14 15.23
C ASP A 78 0.61 9.55 14.79
N GLU A 79 1.72 10.03 15.36
CA GLU A 79 2.37 11.28 14.93
C GLU A 79 2.92 11.20 13.48
N ILE A 80 3.56 10.08 13.11
CA ILE A 80 4.07 9.84 11.75
C ILE A 80 2.94 9.78 10.72
N GLU A 81 1.85 9.08 11.03
CA GLU A 81 0.68 8.96 10.15
C GLU A 81 0.05 10.34 9.92
N ALA A 82 -0.19 11.11 10.98
CA ALA A 82 -0.76 12.45 10.89
C ALA A 82 0.14 13.42 10.10
N LEU A 83 1.46 13.33 10.26
CA LEU A 83 2.43 14.08 9.47
C LEU A 83 2.36 13.67 7.99
N GLY A 84 2.39 12.38 7.70
CA GLY A 84 2.36 11.87 6.33
C GLY A 84 1.07 12.21 5.59
N GLU A 85 -0.09 12.07 6.23
CA GLU A 85 -1.37 12.47 5.65
C GLU A 85 -1.44 13.97 5.38
N ARG A 86 -0.88 14.80 6.27
CA ARG A 86 -0.78 16.25 6.03
C ARG A 86 0.10 16.55 4.81
N LEU A 87 1.29 15.97 4.74
CA LEU A 87 2.18 16.15 3.59
C LEU A 87 1.53 15.69 2.29
N ALA A 88 0.82 14.56 2.29
CA ALA A 88 0.08 14.09 1.13
C ALA A 88 -1.00 15.09 0.70
N ARG A 89 -1.77 15.64 1.65
CA ARG A 89 -2.75 16.70 1.35
C ARG A 89 -2.08 17.94 0.75
N ASP A 90 -0.94 18.36 1.28
CA ASP A 90 -0.22 19.55 0.80
C ASP A 90 0.33 19.34 -0.61
N VAL A 91 0.95 18.19 -0.87
CA VAL A 91 1.52 17.83 -2.19
C VAL A 91 0.43 17.73 -3.25
N PHE A 92 -0.66 17.02 -2.96
CA PHE A 92 -1.73 16.76 -3.93
C PHE A 92 -2.85 17.80 -3.89
N ARG A 93 -2.76 18.82 -3.02
CA ARG A 93 -3.78 19.85 -2.78
C ARG A 93 -5.16 19.25 -2.48
N ALA A 94 -5.20 18.18 -1.70
CA ALA A 94 -6.39 17.42 -1.38
C ALA A 94 -7.00 17.83 -0.03
N ARG A 95 -8.33 17.76 0.09
CA ARG A 95 -9.03 18.01 1.36
C ARG A 95 -8.78 16.89 2.39
N HIS A 96 -8.64 15.66 1.91
CA HIS A 96 -8.42 14.47 2.73
C HIS A 96 -7.34 13.60 2.07
N ALA A 97 -6.57 12.90 2.88
CA ALA A 97 -5.61 11.88 2.45
C ALA A 97 -5.60 10.77 3.49
N THR A 98 -5.32 9.55 3.07
CA THR A 98 -5.09 8.43 3.97
C THR A 98 -3.88 7.62 3.51
N LEU A 99 -3.04 7.21 4.44
CA LEU A 99 -1.86 6.38 4.18
C LEU A 99 -2.08 4.89 4.51
N LYS A 100 -3.30 4.53 4.91
CA LYS A 100 -3.65 3.16 5.32
C LYS A 100 -3.58 2.12 4.20
N PRO A 101 -3.90 2.42 2.92
CA PRO A 101 -3.78 1.42 1.87
C PRO A 101 -2.32 1.01 1.64
N MET A 102 -2.02 -0.29 1.75
CA MET A 102 -0.65 -0.80 1.58
C MET A 102 -0.18 -0.83 0.13
N SER A 103 -1.09 -0.68 -0.84
CA SER A 103 -0.77 -0.67 -2.27
C SER A 103 -1.83 0.09 -3.07
N GLY A 104 -1.50 0.45 -4.32
CA GLY A 104 -2.45 1.07 -5.23
C GLY A 104 -3.69 0.21 -5.50
N HIS A 105 -3.53 -1.11 -5.59
CA HIS A 105 -4.66 -2.05 -5.78
C HIS A 105 -5.62 -2.01 -4.58
N LEU A 106 -5.09 -2.01 -3.36
CA LEU A 106 -5.91 -1.93 -2.14
C LEU A 106 -6.54 -0.55 -1.96
N ALA A 107 -5.88 0.52 -2.41
CA ALA A 107 -6.48 1.85 -2.44
C ALA A 107 -7.70 1.88 -3.39
N GLY A 108 -7.57 1.29 -4.58
CA GLY A 108 -8.69 1.13 -5.52
C GLY A 108 -9.83 0.32 -4.92
N MET A 109 -9.52 -0.81 -4.29
CA MET A 109 -10.52 -1.64 -3.58
C MET A 109 -11.25 -0.86 -2.49
N LEU A 110 -10.53 -0.05 -1.69
CA LEU A 110 -11.11 0.76 -0.63
C LEU A 110 -12.09 1.79 -1.19
N VAL A 111 -11.70 2.50 -2.25
CA VAL A 111 -12.55 3.51 -2.90
C VAL A 111 -13.80 2.89 -3.49
N LEU A 112 -13.65 1.79 -4.25
CA LEU A 112 -14.80 1.11 -4.86
C LEU A 112 -15.74 0.53 -3.80
N SER A 113 -15.22 -0.09 -2.75
CA SER A 113 -16.04 -0.62 -1.64
C SER A 113 -16.77 0.46 -0.86
N ALA A 114 -16.21 1.67 -0.77
CA ALA A 114 -16.80 2.77 -0.02
C ALA A 114 -17.87 3.53 -0.82
N LEU A 115 -17.76 3.55 -2.14
CA LEU A 115 -18.61 4.37 -3.02
C LEU A 115 -19.62 3.57 -3.85
N CYS A 116 -19.40 2.27 -4.02
CA CYS A 116 -20.23 1.41 -4.85
C CYS A 116 -20.90 0.29 -4.04
N SER A 117 -22.04 -0.16 -4.54
CA SER A 117 -22.77 -1.34 -4.08
C SER A 117 -22.74 -2.43 -5.15
N ARG A 118 -23.07 -3.68 -4.75
CA ARG A 118 -23.21 -4.78 -5.72
C ARG A 118 -24.26 -4.43 -6.77
N GLY A 119 -23.94 -4.65 -8.04
CA GLY A 119 -24.75 -4.31 -9.20
C GLY A 119 -24.50 -2.90 -9.76
N ASP A 120 -23.73 -2.06 -9.07
CA ASP A 120 -23.36 -0.75 -9.61
C ASP A 120 -22.44 -0.90 -10.82
N ARG A 121 -22.58 0.04 -11.76
CA ARG A 121 -21.77 0.14 -12.96
C ARG A 121 -20.61 1.11 -12.75
N ILE A 122 -19.42 0.69 -13.17
CA ILE A 122 -18.22 1.53 -13.21
C ILE A 122 -17.69 1.64 -14.64
N LEU A 123 -17.11 2.80 -14.94
CA LEU A 123 -16.45 3.09 -16.20
C LEU A 123 -14.94 2.97 -16.02
N VAL A 124 -14.28 2.12 -16.82
CA VAL A 124 -12.85 1.86 -16.71
C VAL A 124 -12.16 1.99 -18.07
N LEU A 125 -10.88 2.36 -18.07
CA LEU A 125 -10.04 2.26 -19.25
C LEU A 125 -9.70 0.79 -19.50
N ASP A 126 -9.83 0.28 -20.74
CA ASP A 126 -9.46 -1.11 -21.09
C ASP A 126 -7.93 -1.31 -20.99
N SER A 127 -7.48 -2.43 -20.44
CA SER A 127 -6.04 -2.65 -20.25
C SER A 127 -5.27 -2.82 -21.57
N ARG A 128 -5.95 -3.20 -22.65
CA ARG A 128 -5.39 -3.24 -24.01
C ARG A 128 -4.95 -1.87 -24.52
N VAL A 129 -5.48 -0.79 -23.94
CA VAL A 129 -5.14 0.60 -24.26
C VAL A 129 -4.52 1.35 -23.08
N GLY A 130 -3.96 0.63 -22.10
CA GLY A 130 -3.21 1.22 -20.98
C GLY A 130 -4.03 1.39 -19.69
N GLY A 131 -5.24 0.84 -19.62
CA GLY A 131 -5.97 0.69 -18.37
C GLY A 131 -5.27 -0.24 -17.37
N TYR A 132 -5.54 -0.04 -16.08
CA TYR A 132 -4.99 -0.91 -15.03
C TYR A 132 -5.74 -2.24 -14.95
N ASP A 133 -5.01 -3.36 -15.03
CA ASP A 133 -5.59 -4.71 -15.03
C ASP A 133 -6.50 -4.99 -13.83
N GLY A 134 -6.19 -4.44 -12.66
CA GLY A 134 -6.98 -4.65 -11.44
C GLY A 134 -8.43 -4.16 -11.55
N TYR A 135 -8.76 -3.35 -12.55
CA TYR A 135 -10.12 -2.89 -12.84
C TYR A 135 -10.80 -3.63 -14.00
N MET A 136 -10.17 -4.65 -14.61
CA MET A 136 -10.84 -5.49 -15.60
C MET A 136 -11.93 -6.35 -14.93
N PRO A 137 -12.96 -6.80 -15.69
CA PRO A 137 -14.15 -7.46 -15.11
C PRO A 137 -13.86 -8.61 -14.14
N ASP A 138 -12.81 -9.40 -14.40
CA ASP A 138 -12.49 -10.59 -13.60
C ASP A 138 -11.75 -10.31 -12.28
N TYR A 139 -11.37 -9.06 -11.98
CA TYR A 139 -10.58 -8.70 -10.79
C TYR A 139 -11.42 -8.02 -9.69
N LEU A 140 -11.07 -6.79 -9.28
CA LEU A 140 -11.79 -6.04 -8.25
C LEU A 140 -13.30 -5.93 -8.54
N PRO A 141 -13.74 -5.65 -9.78
CA PRO A 141 -15.16 -5.56 -10.09
C PRO A 141 -15.91 -6.85 -9.78
N ARG A 142 -15.43 -8.02 -10.24
CA ARG A 142 -16.03 -9.32 -9.90
C ARG A 142 -16.10 -9.55 -8.39
N MET A 143 -15.03 -9.27 -7.66
CA MET A 143 -15.01 -9.45 -6.21
C MET A 143 -16.06 -8.59 -5.50
N LEU A 144 -16.20 -7.33 -5.93
CA LEU A 144 -17.15 -6.37 -5.39
C LEU A 144 -18.57 -6.51 -5.98
N GLY A 145 -18.75 -7.35 -7.00
CA GLY A 145 -20.01 -7.54 -7.70
C GLY A 145 -20.42 -6.34 -8.54
N LEU A 146 -19.45 -5.64 -9.15
CA LEU A 146 -19.66 -4.47 -9.99
C LEU A 146 -19.71 -4.86 -11.47
N GLU A 147 -20.51 -4.13 -12.24
CA GLU A 147 -20.55 -4.22 -13.69
C GLU A 147 -19.54 -3.25 -14.29
N VAL A 148 -18.78 -3.71 -15.29
CA VAL A 148 -17.75 -2.90 -15.93
C VAL A 148 -18.22 -2.50 -17.33
N GLU A 149 -18.15 -1.21 -17.59
CA GLU A 149 -18.16 -0.67 -18.94
C GLU A 149 -16.82 -0.03 -19.26
N PHE A 150 -16.35 -0.25 -20.48
CA PHE A 150 -15.14 0.40 -20.95
C PHE A 150 -15.47 1.81 -21.42
N LEU A 151 -14.65 2.78 -20.98
CA LEU A 151 -14.69 4.12 -21.53
C LEU A 151 -14.46 4.01 -23.05
N PRO A 152 -15.26 4.71 -23.87
CA PRO A 152 -15.00 4.75 -25.30
C PRO A 152 -13.69 5.52 -25.54
N PHE A 153 -12.84 4.96 -26.39
CA PHE A 153 -11.65 5.63 -26.91
C PHE A 153 -11.79 5.75 -28.41
N ASP A 154 -11.34 6.88 -28.96
CA ASP A 154 -11.19 7.14 -30.38
C ASP A 154 -9.83 6.69 -30.93
#